data_AF-A0A0L7KN73-F1
#
_entry.id   AF-A0A0L7KN73-F1
#
_cell.length_a   1.000
_cell.length_b   1.000
_cell.length_c   1.000
_cell.angle_alpha   90.00
_cell.angle_beta   90.00
_cell.angle_gamma   90.00
#
_symmetry.space_group_name_H-M   'P 1'
#
loop_
_entity.id
_entity.type
_entity.pdbx_description
1 polymer ?
#
loop_
_entity_poly.entity_id
_entity_poly.type
_entity_poly.pdbx_seq_one_letter_code
_entity_poly.pdbx_strand_id
1 'polypeptide(L)'
;MLMFSEFFIPYHEMPSYLRPFASISYFRYAFDAMLQAVYGFNRPVMKCHVDFCMFRDPKKYLEYLGLSLDFQKDVIVLSVWIAVLQFLLIFVLYFRVFRACR
;
A
#
# COMPACT_ATOMS: atom_id res chain seq x y z
N MET A 1 6.19 2.68 9.38
CA MET A 1 5.23 2.49 8.27
C MET A 1 5.78 1.54 7.24
N LEU A 2 7.00 1.78 6.69
CA LEU A 2 7.67 0.89 5.71
C LEU A 2 7.74 -0.60 6.13
N MET A 3 8.01 -0.87 7.42
CA MET A 3 8.14 -2.23 7.93
C MET A 3 6.85 -3.07 7.83
N PHE A 4 5.70 -2.41 7.72
CA PHE A 4 4.38 -3.05 7.58
C PHE A 4 3.90 -3.12 6.12
N SER A 5 4.78 -2.82 5.16
CA SER A 5 4.50 -3.02 3.74
C SER A 5 4.60 -4.50 3.37
N GLU A 6 3.78 -4.95 2.41
CA GLU A 6 3.86 -6.29 1.83
C GLU A 6 5.25 -6.63 1.21
N PHE A 7 6.18 -5.68 1.12
CA PHE A 7 7.55 -5.93 0.66
C PHE A 7 8.38 -6.78 1.64
N PHE A 8 8.24 -6.55 2.95
CA PHE A 8 9.04 -7.25 3.96
C PHE A 8 8.33 -8.48 4.54
N ILE A 9 7.03 -8.35 4.80
CA ILE A 9 6.21 -9.39 5.42
C ILE A 9 4.89 -9.43 4.65
N PRO A 10 4.59 -10.51 3.90
CA PRO A 10 3.32 -10.63 3.21
C PRO A 10 2.18 -10.74 4.23
N TYR A 11 1.01 -10.19 3.89
CA TYR A 11 -0.10 -10.00 4.85
C TYR A 11 -0.57 -11.30 5.52
N HIS A 12 -0.51 -12.43 4.79
CA HIS A 12 -0.91 -13.74 5.32
C HIS A 12 0.01 -14.25 6.44
N GLU A 13 1.31 -13.95 6.37
CA GLU A 13 2.30 -14.33 7.38
C GLU A 13 2.33 -13.38 8.58
N MET A 14 1.63 -12.24 8.49
CA MET A 14 1.65 -11.25 9.54
C MET A 14 0.78 -11.69 10.73
N PRO A 15 1.33 -11.72 11.96
CA PRO A 15 0.61 -12.18 13.13
C PRO A 15 -0.55 -11.24 13.50
N SER A 16 -1.64 -11.80 14.03
CA SER A 16 -2.92 -11.10 14.24
C SER A 16 -2.82 -9.82 15.08
N TYR A 17 -1.84 -9.74 15.99
CA TYR A 17 -1.61 -8.56 16.81
C TYR A 17 -1.00 -7.36 16.05
N LEU A 18 -0.28 -7.60 14.93
CA LEU A 18 0.30 -6.55 14.08
C LEU A 18 -0.60 -6.14 12.90
N ARG A 19 -1.56 -6.98 12.52
CA ARG A 19 -2.51 -6.69 11.44
C ARG A 19 -3.22 -5.34 11.54
N PRO A 20 -3.72 -4.86 12.70
CA PRO A 20 -4.34 -3.54 12.78
C PRO A 20 -3.37 -2.39 12.51
N PHE A 21 -2.09 -2.54 12.85
CA PHE A 21 -1.09 -1.52 12.52
C PHE A 21 -0.78 -1.47 11.02
N ALA A 22 -0.76 -2.63 10.36
CA ALA A 22 -0.61 -2.71 8.92
C ALA A 22 -1.82 -2.12 8.18
N SER A 23 -3.05 -2.41 8.64
CA SER A 23 -4.26 -1.88 8.00
C SER A 23 -4.44 -0.36 8.15
N ILE A 24 -3.84 0.27 9.16
CA ILE A 24 -3.87 1.74 9.31
C ILE A 24 -2.81 2.41 8.41
N SER A 25 -1.74 1.70 8.06
CA SER A 25 -0.62 2.30 7.34
C SER A 25 -0.98 2.62 5.89
N TYR A 26 -0.96 3.91 5.53
CA TYR A 26 -1.12 4.36 4.14
C TYR A 26 -0.10 3.71 3.19
N PHE A 27 1.07 3.34 3.72
CA PHE A 27 2.16 2.78 2.91
C PHE A 27 1.83 1.38 2.39
N ARG A 28 1.00 0.61 3.11
CA ARG A 28 0.49 -0.70 2.66
C ARG A 28 -0.30 -0.54 1.36
N TYR A 29 -1.35 0.27 1.40
CA TYR A 29 -2.19 0.59 0.23
C TYR A 29 -1.40 1.21 -0.92
N ALA A 30 -0.38 2.02 -0.64
CA ALA A 30 0.50 2.59 -1.66
C ALA A 30 1.32 1.51 -2.38
N PHE A 31 1.85 0.53 -1.64
CA PHE A 31 2.60 -0.58 -2.21
C PHE A 31 1.68 -1.53 -3.00
N ASP A 32 0.49 -1.83 -2.50
CA ASP A 32 -0.53 -2.63 -3.20
C ASP A 32 -0.86 -2.00 -4.56
N ALA A 33 -1.22 -0.70 -4.56
CA ALA A 33 -1.53 0.03 -5.77
C ALA A 33 -0.33 0.12 -6.74
N MET A 34 0.90 0.29 -6.22
CA MET A 34 2.11 0.31 -7.03
C MET A 34 2.38 -1.04 -7.70
N LEU A 35 2.27 -2.15 -6.95
CA LEU A 35 2.47 -3.48 -7.48
C LEU A 35 1.39 -3.83 -8.51
N GLN A 36 0.14 -3.46 -8.26
CA GLN A 36 -0.93 -3.64 -9.23
C GLN A 36 -0.76 -2.77 -10.48
N ALA A 37 -0.19 -1.57 -10.36
CA ALA A 37 0.13 -0.73 -11.51
C ALA A 37 1.29 -1.31 -12.37
N VAL A 38 2.29 -1.93 -11.75
CA VAL A 38 3.47 -2.48 -12.46
C VAL A 38 3.23 -3.89 -13.00
N TYR A 39 2.56 -4.74 -12.23
CA TYR A 39 2.39 -6.17 -12.50
C TYR A 39 0.94 -6.56 -12.86
N GLY A 40 -0.05 -5.70 -12.63
CA GLY A 40 -1.46 -5.99 -12.91
C GLY A 40 -1.88 -5.80 -14.38
N PHE A 41 -3.16 -5.47 -14.59
CA PHE A 41 -3.77 -5.12 -15.88
C PHE A 41 -3.48 -6.09 -17.04
N ASN A 42 -3.55 -7.40 -16.79
CA ASN A 42 -3.30 -8.45 -17.81
C ASN A 42 -1.93 -8.32 -18.52
N ARG A 43 -0.90 -7.92 -17.78
CA ARG A 43 0.46 -7.90 -18.31
C ARG A 43 0.88 -9.29 -18.83
N PRO A 44 1.49 -9.37 -20.02
CA PRO A 44 1.95 -10.65 -20.57
C PRO A 44 3.08 -11.26 -19.73
N VAL A 45 3.21 -12.58 -19.82
CA VAL A 45 4.26 -13.35 -19.14
C VAL A 45 5.65 -12.82 -19.49
N MET A 46 6.50 -12.70 -18.47
CA MET A 46 7.84 -12.16 -18.65
C MET A 46 8.79 -13.21 -19.20
N LYS A 47 9.84 -12.78 -19.94
CA LYS A 47 10.91 -13.67 -20.39
C LYS A 47 11.87 -13.90 -19.22
N CYS A 48 12.14 -15.16 -18.89
CA CYS A 48 13.08 -15.54 -17.83
C CYS A 48 14.30 -16.22 -18.47
N HIS A 49 15.50 -15.96 -17.94
CA HIS A 49 16.77 -16.46 -18.48
C HIS A 49 17.20 -17.82 -17.88
N VAL A 50 16.42 -18.35 -16.94
CA VAL A 50 16.68 -19.60 -16.21
C VAL A 50 15.52 -20.58 -16.42
N ASP A 51 15.82 -21.88 -16.41
CA ASP A 51 14.85 -22.95 -16.73
C ASP A 51 13.66 -23.02 -15.77
N PHE A 52 13.86 -22.67 -14.49
CA PHE A 52 12.81 -22.63 -13.47
C PHE A 52 12.59 -21.20 -12.94
N CYS A 53 11.38 -20.66 -13.16
CA CYS A 53 11.05 -19.28 -12.83
C CYS A 53 9.63 -19.18 -12.24
N MET A 54 9.53 -19.15 -10.92
CA MET A 54 8.26 -19.14 -10.18
C MET A 54 7.44 -17.85 -10.44
N PHE A 55 8.11 -16.72 -10.64
CA PHE A 55 7.48 -15.40 -10.83
C PHE A 55 7.34 -14.98 -12.30
N ARG A 56 7.35 -15.95 -13.22
CA ARG A 56 7.17 -15.69 -14.65
C ARG A 56 5.80 -15.06 -14.96
N ASP A 57 4.78 -15.51 -14.24
CA ASP A 57 3.43 -14.97 -14.31
C ASP A 57 3.25 -13.90 -13.22
N PRO A 58 3.09 -12.62 -13.59
CA PRO A 58 2.89 -11.57 -12.61
C PRO A 58 1.61 -11.76 -11.78
N LYS A 59 0.59 -12.47 -12.28
CA LYS A 59 -0.62 -12.77 -11.51
C LYS A 59 -0.32 -13.67 -10.33
N LYS A 60 0.50 -14.70 -10.52
CA LYS A 60 0.93 -15.61 -9.44
C LYS A 60 1.79 -14.89 -8.41
N TYR A 61 2.59 -13.91 -8.84
CA TYR A 61 3.36 -13.08 -7.92
C TYR A 61 2.46 -12.20 -7.04
N LEU A 62 1.47 -11.54 -7.64
CA LEU A 62 0.48 -10.74 -6.90
C LEU A 62 -0.34 -11.60 -5.92
N GLU A 63 -0.71 -12.81 -6.34
CA GLU A 63 -1.43 -13.78 -5.50
C GLU A 63 -0.58 -14.28 -4.32
N TYR A 64 0.70 -14.57 -4.55
CA TYR A 64 1.64 -14.98 -3.50
C TYR A 64 1.80 -13.92 -2.40
N LEU A 65 1.78 -12.64 -2.78
CA LEU A 65 1.84 -11.53 -1.83
C LEU A 65 0.52 -11.34 -1.05
N GLY A 66 -0.58 -11.96 -1.49
CA GLY A 66 -1.89 -11.86 -0.85
C GLY A 66 -2.61 -10.54 -1.11
N LEU A 67 -2.29 -9.89 -2.23
CA LEU A 67 -2.83 -8.57 -2.58
C LEU A 67 -4.30 -8.66 -3.01
N SER A 68 -5.14 -7.75 -2.50
CA SER A 68 -6.49 -7.57 -3.04
C SER A 68 -6.41 -6.90 -4.40
N LEU A 69 -7.00 -7.50 -5.44
CA LEU A 69 -6.94 -6.99 -6.82
C LEU A 69 -7.86 -5.78 -7.08
N ASP A 70 -8.16 -4.98 -6.06
CA ASP A 70 -9.09 -3.86 -6.13
C ASP A 70 -8.36 -2.50 -6.18
N PHE A 71 -7.67 -2.23 -7.29
CA PHE A 71 -6.89 -1.00 -7.50
C PHE A 71 -7.65 0.28 -7.14
N GLN A 72 -8.93 0.34 -7.49
CA GLN A 72 -9.78 1.51 -7.21
C GLN A 72 -9.96 1.74 -5.71
N LYS A 73 -10.10 0.67 -4.91
CA LYS A 73 -10.27 0.81 -3.46
C LYS A 73 -9.00 1.34 -2.82
N ASP A 74 -7.84 0.84 -3.23
CA ASP A 74 -6.56 1.29 -2.70
C ASP A 74 -6.30 2.77 -2.99
N VAL A 75 -6.62 3.22 -4.22
CA VAL A 75 -6.52 4.63 -4.61
C VAL A 75 -7.48 5.52 -3.80
N ILE A 76 -8.71 5.08 -3.59
CA ILE A 76 -9.69 5.82 -2.77
C ILE A 76 -9.17 5.96 -1.33
N VAL A 77 -8.72 4.88 -0.71
CA VAL A 77 -8.19 4.90 0.67
C VAL A 77 -6.99 5.83 0.78
N LEU A 78 -6.05 5.78 -0.18
CA LEU A 78 -4.91 6.69 -0.23
C LEU A 78 -5.33 8.15 -0.34
N SER A 79 -6.30 8.45 -1.21
CA SER A 79 -6.81 9.81 -1.39
C SER A 79 -7.44 10.37 -0.10
N VAL A 80 -8.20 9.54 0.62
CA VAL A 80 -8.80 9.89 1.91
C VAL A 80 -7.71 10.17 2.95
N TRP A 81 -6.67 9.34 2.99
CA TRP A 81 -5.56 9.55 3.91
C TRP A 81 -4.83 10.88 3.62
N ILE A 82 -4.58 11.21 2.36
CA ILE A 82 -3.98 12.50 2.00
C ILE A 82 -4.88 13.66 2.46
N ALA A 83 -6.18 13.58 2.21
CA ALA A 83 -7.13 14.61 2.64
C ALA A 83 -7.14 14.80 4.16
N VAL A 84 -7.12 13.70 4.93
CA VAL A 84 -7.06 13.76 6.40
C VAL A 84 -5.77 14.40 6.89
N LEU A 85 -4.61 14.02 6.32
CA LEU A 85 -3.32 14.62 6.70
C LEU A 85 -3.27 16.11 6.37
N GLN A 86 -3.79 16.52 5.22
CA GLN A 86 -3.91 17.93 4.85
C GLN A 86 -4.81 18.70 5.81
N PHE A 87 -5.98 18.13 6.14
CA PHE A 87 -6.91 18.75 7.09
C PHE A 87 -6.28 18.90 8.48
N LEU A 88 -5.61 17.85 8.98
CA LEU A 88 -4.90 17.89 10.26
C LEU A 88 -3.78 18.94 10.26
N LEU A 89 -3.01 19.05 9.17
CA LEU A 89 -1.96 20.05 9.03
C LEU A 89 -2.54 21.47 9.08
N ILE A 90 -3.59 21.74 8.31
CA ILE A 90 -4.27 23.04 8.30
C ILE A 90 -4.86 23.35 9.69
N PHE A 91 -5.49 22.36 10.34
CA PHE A 91 -6.06 22.51 11.67
C PHE A 91 -5.00 22.85 12.72
N VAL A 92 -3.88 22.10 12.73
CA VAL A 92 -2.75 22.35 13.64
C VAL A 92 -2.13 23.72 13.38
N LEU A 93 -1.96 24.11 12.11
CA LEU A 93 -1.45 25.41 11.73
C LEU A 93 -2.36 26.54 12.20
N TYR A 94 -3.67 26.43 11.96
CA TYR A 94 -4.67 27.39 12.41
C TYR A 94 -4.68 27.51 13.94
N PHE A 95 -4.63 26.38 14.65
CA PHE A 95 -4.59 26.36 16.11
C PHE A 95 -3.33 27.03 16.66
N ARG A 96 -2.17 26.82 16.02
CA ARG A 96 -0.92 27.49 16.40
C ARG A 96 -0.98 29.00 16.16
N VAL A 97 -1.50 29.45 15.02
CA VAL A 97 -1.66 30.88 14.72
C VAL A 97 -2.62 31.55 15.71
N PHE A 98 -3.75 30.90 16.01
CA PHE A 98 -4.70 31.39 17.01
C PHE A 98 -4.06 31.51 18.40
N ARG A 99 -3.23 30.54 18.80
CA ARG A 99 -2.47 30.61 20.07
C ARG A 99 -1.35 31.65 20.09
N ALA A 100 -0.79 32.04 18.95
CA ALA A 100 0.27 33.05 18.88
C ALA A 100 -0.28 34.48 18.88
N CYS A 101 -1.54 34.67 18.47
CA CYS A 101 -2.21 35.98 18.41
C CYS A 101 -2.98 36.31 19.71
N ARG A 102 -3.17 35.33 20.61
CA ARG A 102 -3.65 35.52 21.99
C ARG A 102 -2.45 35.60 22.92
#